data_AF-A0A5U9KWB9-F1
#
_entry.id   AF-A0A5U9KWB9-F1
#
_cell.length_a   1.000
_cell.length_b   1.000
_cell.length_c   1.000
_cell.angle_alpha   90.00
_cell.angle_beta   90.00
_cell.angle_gamma   90.00
#
_symmetry.space_group_name_H-M   'P 1'
#
loop_
_entity.id
_entity.type
_entity.pdbx_description
1 polymer ?
#
loop_
_entity_poly.entity_id
_entity_poly.type
_entity_poly.pdbx_seq_one_letter_code
_entity_poly.pdbx_strand_id
1 'polypeptide(L)'
;MANQDNANVFSAASSHKVPNAKHLRNQSKIYSPEEFLALPMVQEFIKNNPDQYFVNEETGEQMMAQELAELYCSVNNGKKMKKALRRAFGEKK
;
A
#
# COMPACT_ATOMS: atom_id res chain seq x y z
N MET A 1 -5.19 -17.70 -25.84
CA MET A 1 -4.56 -16.43 -25.43
C MET A 1 -3.32 -16.78 -24.64
N ALA A 2 -2.14 -16.50 -25.21
CA ALA A 2 -0.86 -16.97 -24.67
C ALA A 2 -0.34 -16.01 -23.58
N ASN A 3 -0.19 -16.51 -22.36
CA ASN A 3 0.66 -15.91 -21.33
C ASN A 3 2.11 -16.17 -21.74
N GLN A 4 2.82 -15.16 -22.22
CA GLN A 4 4.27 -15.21 -22.42
C GLN A 4 4.96 -14.43 -21.30
N ASP A 5 5.00 -15.04 -20.11
CA ASP A 5 5.96 -14.67 -19.07
C ASP A 5 7.24 -15.51 -19.28
N ASN A 6 8.04 -15.09 -20.26
CA ASN A 6 9.38 -15.66 -20.52
C ASN A 6 10.48 -14.70 -20.05
N ALA A 7 10.35 -14.16 -18.84
CA ALA A 7 11.47 -13.52 -18.19
C ALA A 7 12.36 -14.62 -17.57
N ASN A 8 13.49 -14.91 -18.22
CA ASN A 8 14.65 -15.65 -17.69
C ASN A 8 14.80 -17.15 -18.03
N VAL A 9 14.46 -17.59 -19.25
CA VAL A 9 14.86 -18.95 -19.71
C VAL A 9 16.23 -18.97 -20.39
N PHE A 10 16.69 -17.83 -20.95
CA PHE A 10 18.04 -17.71 -21.50
C PHE A 10 18.73 -16.49 -20.90
N SER A 11 19.76 -16.77 -20.12
CA SER A 11 20.66 -15.86 -19.43
C SER A 11 21.46 -14.98 -20.41
N ALA A 12 20.79 -14.02 -21.02
CA ALA A 12 21.42 -12.86 -21.63
C ALA A 12 20.88 -11.61 -20.93
N ALA A 13 21.53 -11.22 -19.84
CA ALA A 13 21.27 -9.93 -19.20
C ALA A 13 21.73 -8.82 -20.16
N SER A 14 20.85 -8.39 -21.05
CA SER A 14 21.08 -7.19 -21.86
C SER A 14 21.09 -5.98 -20.92
N SER A 15 22.26 -5.37 -20.73
CA SER A 15 22.44 -4.13 -19.95
C SER A 15 21.66 -2.94 -20.53
N HIS A 16 21.12 -3.09 -21.74
CA HIS A 16 20.49 -1.99 -22.47
C HIS A 16 19.00 -1.77 -22.10
N LYS A 17 18.36 -2.75 -21.45
CA LYS A 17 16.99 -2.60 -20.93
C LYS A 17 17.04 -2.37 -19.41
N VAL A 18 17.50 -1.19 -19.01
CA VAL A 18 17.12 -0.68 -17.68
C VAL A 18 15.63 -0.35 -17.75
N PRO A 19 14.75 -1.01 -16.97
CA PRO A 19 13.34 -0.71 -16.97
C PRO A 19 13.14 0.70 -16.42
N ASN A 20 13.09 1.69 -17.31
CA ASN A 20 12.76 3.06 -16.94
C ASN A 20 11.27 3.12 -16.62
N ALA A 21 10.93 3.40 -15.36
CA ALA A 21 9.56 3.59 -14.92
C ALA A 21 9.00 4.88 -15.54
N LYS A 22 8.46 4.77 -16.77
CA LYS A 22 7.92 5.89 -17.56
C LYS A 22 6.69 6.56 -16.93
N HIS A 23 6.04 5.90 -15.97
CA HIS A 23 4.82 6.41 -15.34
C HIS A 23 5.12 6.96 -13.95
N LEU A 24 4.77 8.24 -13.74
CA LEU A 24 4.86 8.95 -12.45
C LEU A 24 4.26 8.18 -11.26
N ARG A 25 3.21 7.37 -11.50
CA ARG A 25 2.61 6.49 -10.48
C ARG A 25 3.61 5.50 -9.87
N ASN A 26 4.60 5.05 -10.62
CA ASN A 26 5.65 4.15 -10.13
C ASN A 26 6.81 4.92 -9.49
N GLN A 27 6.78 6.25 -9.55
CA GLN A 27 7.77 7.16 -8.95
C GLN A 27 7.26 7.78 -7.64
N SER A 28 6.03 7.50 -7.22
CA SER A 28 5.51 7.99 -5.94
C SER A 28 6.29 7.39 -4.78
N LYS A 29 6.69 8.21 -3.82
CA LYS A 29 7.27 7.74 -2.55
C LYS A 29 6.31 6.75 -1.90
N ILE A 30 6.81 5.57 -1.57
CA ILE A 30 6.09 4.59 -0.76
C ILE A 30 6.38 4.95 0.68
N TYR A 31 5.35 5.33 1.43
CA TYR A 31 5.46 5.63 2.85
C TYR A 31 5.59 4.34 3.65
N SER A 32 6.53 4.31 4.59
CA SER A 32 6.50 3.29 5.64
C SER A 32 5.29 3.53 6.55
N PRO A 33 4.86 2.52 7.34
CA PRO A 33 3.77 2.70 8.31
C PRO A 33 4.01 3.86 9.28
N GLU A 34 5.25 4.01 9.77
CA GLU A 34 5.65 5.10 10.67
C GLU A 34 5.60 6.47 9.98
N GLU A 35 6.14 6.56 8.75
CA GLU A 35 6.09 7.80 7.97
C GLU A 35 4.65 8.20 7.67
N PHE A 36 3.76 7.24 7.41
CA PHE A 36 2.35 7.47 7.18
C PHE A 36 1.64 8.02 8.43
N LEU A 37 1.87 7.42 9.59
CA LEU A 37 1.28 7.88 10.86
C LEU A 37 1.81 9.25 11.29
N ALA A 38 3.02 9.62 10.87
CA ALA A 38 3.59 10.94 11.10
C ALA A 38 2.97 12.03 10.20
N LEU A 39 2.18 11.70 9.18
CA LEU A 39 1.57 12.69 8.31
C LEU A 39 0.51 13.52 9.07
N PRO A 40 0.51 14.86 8.95
CA PRO A 40 -0.44 15.72 9.64
C PRO A 40 -1.90 15.35 9.37
N MET A 41 -2.22 15.03 8.11
CA MET A 41 -3.57 14.61 7.70
C MET A 41 -4.02 13.30 8.38
N VAL A 42 -3.08 12.39 8.65
CA VAL A 42 -3.36 11.10 9.29
C VAL A 42 -3.57 11.31 10.79
N GLN A 43 -2.75 12.16 11.41
CA GLN A 43 -2.94 12.53 12.81
C GLN A 43 -4.28 13.24 13.05
N GLU A 44 -4.68 14.15 12.17
CA GLU A 44 -6.00 14.78 12.22
C GLU A 44 -7.13 13.75 12.03
N PHE A 45 -6.97 12.81 11.10
CA PHE A 45 -7.95 11.74 10.88
C PHE A 45 -8.14 10.86 12.13
N ILE A 46 -7.04 10.47 12.79
CA ILE A 46 -7.07 9.66 14.02
C ILE A 46 -7.68 10.47 15.18
N LYS A 47 -7.39 11.77 15.28
CA LYS A 47 -8.02 12.64 16.29
C LYS A 47 -9.54 12.72 16.13
N ASN A 48 -10.02 12.74 14.89
CA ASN A 48 -11.45 12.79 14.60
C ASN A 48 -12.15 11.43 14.74
N ASN A 49 -11.42 10.32 14.56
CA ASN A 49 -11.93 8.95 14.63
C ASN A 49 -10.97 8.06 15.45
N PRO A 50 -11.05 8.09 16.80
CA PRO A 50 -10.11 7.39 17.68
C PRO A 50 -10.22 5.86 17.58
N ASP A 51 -11.35 5.37 17.09
CA ASP A 51 -11.66 3.96 16.82
C ASP A 51 -10.93 3.40 15.59
N GLN A 52 -10.15 4.21 14.87
CA GLN A 52 -9.49 3.77 13.64
C GLN A 52 -8.04 3.32 13.83
N TYR A 53 -7.43 3.58 15.00
CA TYR A 53 -6.04 3.24 15.29
C TYR A 53 -5.91 2.66 16.70
N PHE A 54 -5.25 1.50 16.79
CA PHE A 54 -5.00 0.80 18.05
C PHE A 54 -3.56 0.32 18.10
N VAL A 55 -2.98 0.33 19.29
CA VAL A 55 -1.67 -0.30 19.55
C VAL A 55 -1.91 -1.43 20.52
N ASN A 56 -1.52 -2.64 20.13
CA ASN A 56 -1.59 -3.77 21.04
C ASN A 56 -0.47 -3.63 22.07
N GLU A 57 -0.82 -3.54 23.35
CA GLU A 57 0.13 -3.33 24.45
C GLU A 57 1.08 -4.52 24.66
N GLU A 58 0.65 -5.73 24.29
CA GLU A 58 1.43 -6.96 24.48
C GLU A 58 2.47 -7.20 23.38
N THR A 59 2.11 -6.92 22.12
CA THR A 59 2.98 -7.17 20.96
C THR A 59 3.64 -5.91 20.42
N GLY A 60 3.17 -4.72 20.83
CA GLY A 60 3.57 -3.44 20.24
C GLY A 60 3.09 -3.25 18.80
N GLU A 61 2.23 -4.16 18.30
CA GLU A 61 1.76 -4.12 16.93
C GLU A 61 0.72 -3.01 16.74
N GLN A 62 0.92 -2.24 15.68
CA GLN A 62 0.01 -1.18 15.27
C GLN A 62 -1.11 -1.79 14.43
N MET A 63 -2.33 -1.73 14.96
CA MET A 63 -3.53 -2.20 14.28
C MET A 63 -4.31 -1.01 13.74
N MET A 64 -4.66 -1.08 12.46
CA MET A 64 -5.47 -0.06 11.79
C MET A 64 -6.81 -0.65 11.41
N ALA A 65 -7.89 0.10 11.65
CA ALA A 65 -9.20 -0.25 11.15
C ALA A 65 -9.29 0.00 9.64
N GLN A 66 -10.40 -0.44 9.04
CA GLN A 66 -10.55 -0.50 7.59
C GLN A 66 -10.33 0.86 6.89
N GLU A 67 -10.82 1.96 7.44
CA GLU A 67 -10.74 3.27 6.77
C GLU A 67 -9.30 3.78 6.70
N LEU A 68 -8.59 3.68 7.82
CA LEU A 68 -7.19 4.09 7.91
C LEU A 68 -6.30 3.19 7.04
N ALA A 69 -6.56 1.88 7.01
CA ALA A 69 -5.87 0.95 6.12
C ALA A 69 -6.15 1.25 4.63
N GLU A 70 -7.37 1.63 4.28
CA GLU A 70 -7.72 2.07 2.92
C GLU A 70 -7.03 3.38 2.53
N LEU A 71 -6.89 4.31 3.47
CA LEU A 71 -6.17 5.57 3.27
C LEU A 71 -4.69 5.29 2.99
N TYR A 72 -4.05 4.44 3.81
CA TYR A 72 -2.68 3.99 3.61
C TYR A 72 -2.47 3.38 2.21
N CYS A 73 -3.37 2.48 1.80
CA CYS A 73 -3.32 1.88 0.46
C CYS A 73 -3.51 2.91 -0.66
N SER A 74 -4.29 3.96 -0.43
CA SER A 74 -4.56 4.98 -1.44
C SER A 74 -3.34 5.87 -1.66
N VAL A 75 -2.68 6.30 -0.58
CA VAL A 75 -1.48 7.11 -0.61
C VAL A 75 -0.31 6.33 -1.23
N ASN A 76 -0.19 5.04 -0.92
CA ASN A 76 0.88 4.17 -1.43
C ASN A 76 0.57 3.52 -2.79
N ASN A 77 -0.43 3.99 -3.53
CA ASN A 77 -0.83 3.44 -4.84
C ASN A 77 -1.18 1.93 -4.82
N GLY A 78 -1.50 1.38 -3.65
CA GLY A 78 -1.85 0.00 -3.37
C GLY A 78 -3.29 -0.37 -3.78
N LYS A 79 -3.71 -0.05 -5.01
CA LYS A 79 -5.09 -0.30 -5.50
C LYS A 79 -5.53 -1.76 -5.34
N LYS A 80 -4.63 -2.72 -5.57
CA LYS A 80 -4.92 -4.15 -5.40
C LYS A 80 -5.18 -4.48 -3.93
N MET A 81 -4.34 -3.95 -3.03
CA MET A 81 -4.46 -4.15 -1.58
C MET A 81 -5.74 -3.49 -1.04
N LYS A 82 -6.04 -2.25 -1.45
CA LYS A 82 -7.30 -1.58 -1.14
C LYS A 82 -8.53 -2.40 -1.54
N LYS A 83 -8.50 -3.00 -2.73
CA LYS A 83 -9.59 -3.88 -3.22
C LYS A 83 -9.68 -5.16 -2.40
N ALA A 84 -8.56 -5.75 -2.00
CA ALA A 84 -8.53 -6.93 -1.16
C ALA A 84 -9.13 -6.64 0.22
N LEU A 85 -8.75 -5.52 0.85
CA LEU A 85 -9.32 -5.06 2.12
C LEU A 85 -10.84 -4.92 2.04
N ARG A 86 -11.36 -4.21 1.04
CA ARG A 86 -12.82 -4.08 0.85
C ARG A 86 -13.54 -5.41 0.69
N ARG A 87 -12.91 -6.40 0.06
CA ARG A 87 -13.49 -7.74 -0.06
C ARG A 87 -13.47 -8.50 1.26
N ALA A 88 -12.40 -8.35 2.05
CA ALA A 88 -12.24 -9.04 3.33
C ALA A 88 -13.19 -8.50 4.41
N PHE A 89 -13.31 -7.17 4.51
CA PHE A 89 -14.18 -6.51 5.49
C PHE A 89 -15.64 -6.39 5.03
N GLY A 90 -15.92 -6.68 3.76
CA GLY A 90 -17.23 -6.47 3.13
C GLY A 90 -17.37 -5.07 2.53
N GLU A 91 -18.16 -4.96 1.45
CA GLU A 91 -18.50 -3.65 0.89
C GLU A 91 -19.41 -2.91 1.89
N LYS A 92 -18.98 -1.71 2.30
CA LYS A 92 -19.82 -0.80 3.08
C LYS A 92 -21.09 -0.51 2.27
N LYS A 93 -22.24 -0.91 2.79
CA LYS A 93 -23.55 -0.53 2.27
C LYS A 93 -23.82 0.94 2.52
#